data_AF-A0A7Y3DDP6-F1
#
_entry.id   AF-A0A7Y3DDP6-F1
#
_cell.length_a   1.000
_cell.length_b   1.000
_cell.length_c   1.000
_cell.angle_alpha   90.00
_cell.angle_beta   90.00
_cell.angle_gamma   90.00
#
_symmetry.space_group_name_H-M   'P 1'
#
loop_
_entity.id
_entity.type
_entity.pdbx_description
1 polymer ?
#
loop_
_entity_poly.entity_id
_entity_poly.type
_entity_poly.pdbx_seq_one_letter_code
_entity_poly.pdbx_strand_id
1 'polypeptide(L)'
;IADGAGRVRGFVSHPAADVPLREGRLDVGAGVGTGVLAVVRFRPSWREPYSGIVPIQTGEIASDLAHYLTESEQKPSALALGVFHAADGSIRGAGGFLVQALPDADDETVARVDTVVRGLPPVTELLREGLDAADLTRLVLAGVGHRELHAATPGFHCPCTRERVLQAMVLLGRDELRALQRSGESLETHCRFCAERYQIDADELGALSPDA
;
A
#
# COMPACT_ATOMS: atom_id res chain seq x y z
N ILE A 1 4.05 0.38 2.23
CA ILE A 1 5.40 0.91 1.90
C ILE A 1 5.71 0.54 0.46
N ALA A 2 6.12 1.52 -0.34
CA ALA A 2 6.54 1.33 -1.72
C ALA A 2 7.86 2.09 -1.97
N ASP A 3 8.67 1.61 -2.92
CA ASP A 3 9.88 2.31 -3.37
C ASP A 3 9.88 2.58 -4.89
N GLY A 4 10.90 3.30 -5.37
CA GLY A 4 11.03 3.69 -6.78
C GLY A 4 11.34 2.54 -7.74
N ALA A 5 11.55 1.30 -7.25
CA ALA A 5 11.76 0.11 -8.07
C ALA A 5 10.48 -0.73 -8.21
N GLY A 6 9.33 -0.22 -7.77
CA GLY A 6 8.05 -0.94 -7.82
C GLY A 6 7.91 -2.01 -6.73
N ARG A 7 8.80 -2.04 -5.73
CA ARG A 7 8.71 -3.00 -4.63
C ARG A 7 7.73 -2.51 -3.58
N VAL A 8 6.78 -3.37 -3.20
CA VAL A 8 5.71 -3.02 -2.26
C VAL A 8 5.60 -4.03 -1.11
N ARG A 9 5.17 -3.54 0.05
CA ARG A 9 4.71 -4.37 1.18
C ARG A 9 3.71 -3.60 2.03
N GLY A 10 2.76 -4.31 2.62
CA GLY A 10 1.73 -3.76 3.49
C GLY A 10 1.06 -4.89 4.27
N PHE A 11 0.32 -4.53 5.31
CA PHE A 11 -0.46 -5.46 6.10
C PHE A 11 -1.69 -4.74 6.66
N VAL A 12 -2.65 -5.53 7.13
CA VAL A 12 -3.83 -5.06 7.88
C VAL A 12 -3.80 -5.67 9.28
N SER A 13 -4.36 -4.97 10.26
CA SER A 13 -4.36 -5.44 11.65
C SER A 13 -5.25 -6.67 11.87
N HIS A 14 -6.33 -6.79 11.10
CA HIS A 14 -7.31 -7.88 11.21
C HIS A 14 -7.48 -8.56 9.83
N PRO A 15 -6.57 -9.48 9.44
CA PRO A 15 -6.59 -10.09 8.10
C PRO A 15 -7.78 -11.03 7.86
N ALA A 16 -8.43 -11.50 8.93
CA ALA A 16 -9.63 -12.33 8.85
C ALA A 16 -10.94 -11.50 8.84
N ALA A 17 -10.85 -10.17 8.75
CA ALA A 17 -12.03 -9.32 8.69
C ALA A 17 -12.83 -9.62 7.41
N ASP A 18 -14.12 -9.88 7.59
CA ASP A 18 -15.08 -9.97 6.50
C ASP A 18 -15.89 -8.69 6.42
N VAL A 19 -16.06 -8.15 5.22
CA VAL A 19 -16.73 -6.87 4.99
C VAL A 19 -18.04 -7.12 4.27
N PRO A 20 -19.12 -6.43 4.64
CA PRO A 20 -20.41 -6.62 4.00
C PRO A 20 -20.33 -6.26 2.51
N LEU A 21 -21.29 -6.77 1.74
CA LEU A 21 -21.44 -6.35 0.35
C LEU A 21 -22.31 -5.10 0.25
N ARG A 22 -21.88 -4.14 -0.58
CA ARG A 22 -22.65 -2.98 -1.01
C ARG A 22 -22.78 -3.05 -2.53
N GLU A 23 -24.03 -3.17 -3.01
CA GLU A 23 -24.34 -3.31 -4.45
C GLU A 23 -23.58 -4.47 -5.13
N GLY A 24 -23.41 -5.59 -4.42
CA GLY A 24 -22.71 -6.77 -4.92
C GLY A 24 -21.18 -6.66 -4.96
N ARG A 25 -20.60 -5.62 -4.33
CA ARG A 25 -19.15 -5.42 -4.19
C ARG A 25 -18.77 -5.36 -2.72
N LEU A 26 -17.52 -5.68 -2.39
CA LEU A 26 -17.01 -5.52 -1.03
C LEU A 26 -17.12 -4.06 -0.61
N ASP A 27 -17.75 -3.80 0.53
CA ASP A 27 -17.86 -2.47 1.11
C ASP A 27 -16.57 -2.12 1.86
N VAL A 28 -15.55 -1.72 1.09
CA VAL A 28 -14.22 -1.40 1.63
C VAL A 28 -14.33 -0.26 2.62
N GLY A 29 -15.18 0.73 2.35
CA GLY A 29 -15.45 1.84 3.27
C GLY A 29 -15.90 1.37 4.66
N ALA A 30 -16.80 0.40 4.73
CA ALA A 30 -17.24 -0.19 6.00
C ALA A 30 -16.13 -0.95 6.73
N GLY A 31 -15.26 -1.65 5.98
CA GLY A 31 -14.11 -2.36 6.55
C GLY A 31 -12.99 -1.45 7.07
N VAL A 32 -12.75 -0.33 6.39
CA VAL A 32 -11.76 0.69 6.79
C VAL A 32 -12.28 1.55 7.94
N GLY A 33 -13.55 1.97 7.86
CA GLY A 33 -14.19 2.81 8.85
C GLY A 33 -13.70 4.26 8.81
N THR A 34 -13.74 4.93 9.97
CA THR A 34 -13.35 6.33 10.13
C THR A 34 -11.95 6.45 10.71
N GLY A 35 -11.25 7.52 10.36
CA GLY A 35 -9.90 7.76 10.83
C GLY A 35 -9.15 8.75 9.97
N VAL A 36 -7.85 8.54 9.81
CA VAL A 36 -6.98 9.39 9.00
C VAL A 36 -6.19 8.56 7.99
N LEU A 37 -5.98 9.14 6.81
CA LEU A 37 -5.01 8.66 5.84
C LEU A 37 -3.71 9.44 6.06
N ALA A 38 -2.65 8.75 6.45
CA ALA A 38 -1.31 9.31 6.59
C ALA A 38 -0.39 8.80 5.48
N VAL A 39 0.22 9.72 4.73
CA VAL A 39 1.20 9.41 3.69
C VAL A 39 2.54 9.99 4.09
N VAL A 40 3.50 9.09 4.32
CA VAL A 40 4.88 9.44 4.71
C VAL A 40 5.81 9.16 3.53
N ARG A 41 6.59 10.16 3.16
CA ARG A 41 7.60 10.08 2.10
C ARG A 41 8.98 10.32 2.67
N PHE A 42 9.92 9.51 2.22
CA PHE A 42 11.32 9.63 2.57
C PHE A 42 12.15 9.69 1.30
N ARG A 43 13.10 10.62 1.25
CA ARG A 43 14.17 10.67 0.24
C ARG A 43 15.50 10.69 0.98
N PRO A 44 16.55 10.03 0.48
CA PRO A 44 17.87 10.04 1.12
C PRO A 44 18.44 11.46 1.33
N SER A 45 18.05 12.42 0.49
CA SER A 45 18.48 13.82 0.58
C SER A 45 17.68 14.64 1.60
N TRP A 46 16.61 14.10 2.18
CA TRP A 46 15.80 14.81 3.17
C TRP A 46 16.31 14.52 4.58
N ARG A 47 16.41 15.57 5.41
CA ARG A 47 16.82 15.44 6.81
C ARG A 47 15.81 14.63 7.62
N GLU A 48 14.53 14.84 7.35
CA GLU A 48 13.41 14.18 8.00
C GLU A 48 12.36 13.76 6.96
N PRO A 49 11.57 12.71 7.21
CA PRO A 49 10.47 12.34 6.32
C PRO A 49 9.43 13.45 6.22
N TYR A 50 8.86 13.63 5.03
CA TYR A 50 7.67 14.47 4.86
C TYR A 50 6.42 13.64 5.15
N SER A 51 5.51 14.17 5.95
CA SER A 51 4.25 13.52 6.29
C SER A 51 3.09 14.44 5.98
N GLY A 52 2.10 13.93 5.24
CA GLY A 52 0.81 14.58 5.09
C GLY A 52 -0.30 13.69 5.66
N ILE A 53 -1.30 14.30 6.30
CA ILE A 53 -2.39 13.60 6.97
C ILE A 53 -3.70 14.28 6.60
N VAL A 54 -4.69 13.51 6.17
CA VAL A 54 -6.06 13.97 5.93
C VAL A 54 -7.06 13.06 6.64
N PRO A 55 -8.22 13.57 7.05
CA PRO A 55 -9.31 12.71 7.50
C PRO A 55 -9.77 11.79 6.35
N ILE A 56 -10.10 10.54 6.68
CA ILE A 56 -10.77 9.61 5.77
C ILE A 56 -12.17 10.17 5.50
N GLN A 57 -12.54 10.27 4.23
CA GLN A 57 -13.82 10.81 3.79
C GLN A 57 -14.83 9.69 3.55
N THR A 58 -14.40 8.61 2.88
CA THR A 58 -15.30 7.53 2.46
C THR A 58 -14.86 6.16 2.97
N GLY A 59 -13.56 5.98 3.25
CA GLY A 59 -12.94 4.68 3.52
C GLY A 59 -12.67 3.89 2.23
N GLU A 60 -13.09 4.41 1.07
CA GLU A 60 -12.73 3.87 -0.23
C GLU A 60 -11.33 4.40 -0.60
N ILE A 61 -10.33 3.53 -0.48
CA ILE A 61 -8.90 3.85 -0.58
C ILE A 61 -8.56 4.77 -1.77
N ALA A 62 -9.12 4.51 -2.95
CA ALA A 62 -8.85 5.32 -4.14
C ALA A 62 -9.35 6.77 -4.01
N SER A 63 -10.55 6.95 -3.47
CA SER A 63 -11.15 8.27 -3.27
C SER A 63 -10.41 9.06 -2.20
N ASP A 64 -10.08 8.43 -1.08
CA ASP A 64 -9.35 9.07 0.01
C ASP A 64 -7.94 9.46 -0.40
N LEU A 65 -7.26 8.63 -1.20
CA LEU A 65 -5.92 8.95 -1.72
C LEU A 65 -5.95 10.05 -2.80
N ALA A 66 -6.97 10.08 -3.67
CA ALA A 66 -7.17 11.19 -4.61
C ALA A 66 -7.43 12.52 -3.88
N HIS A 67 -8.25 12.48 -2.83
CA HIS A 67 -8.50 13.63 -1.96
C HIS A 67 -7.20 14.10 -1.27
N TYR A 68 -6.41 13.18 -0.71
CA TYR A 68 -5.10 13.50 -0.16
C TYR A 68 -4.18 14.21 -1.17
N LEU A 69 -4.06 13.66 -2.39
CA LEU A 69 -3.22 14.25 -3.44
C LEU A 69 -3.70 15.66 -3.84
N THR A 70 -5.01 15.87 -3.88
CA THR A 70 -5.59 17.17 -4.25
C THR A 70 -5.42 18.20 -3.13
N GLU A 71 -5.83 17.88 -1.90
CA GLU A 71 -5.81 18.83 -0.78
C GLU A 71 -4.43 19.05 -0.17
N SER A 72 -3.69 17.96 0.10
CA SER A 72 -2.39 18.07 0.79
C SER A 72 -1.23 18.36 -0.16
N GLU A 73 -1.31 17.88 -1.40
CA GLU A 73 -0.22 18.06 -2.38
C GLU A 73 -0.53 19.06 -3.49
N GLN A 74 -1.74 19.63 -3.54
CA GLN A 74 -2.17 20.56 -4.59
C GLN A 74 -1.98 19.97 -5.99
N LYS A 75 -2.23 18.66 -6.12
CA LYS A 75 -2.16 17.92 -7.37
C LYS A 75 -3.55 17.39 -7.71
N PRO A 76 -4.34 18.09 -8.53
CA PRO A 76 -5.60 17.57 -9.03
C PRO A 76 -5.38 16.18 -9.63
N SER A 77 -6.01 15.18 -9.02
CA SER A 77 -5.74 13.77 -9.31
C SER A 77 -7.04 12.99 -9.43
N ALA A 78 -7.12 12.11 -10.42
CA ALA A 78 -8.12 11.06 -10.47
C ALA A 78 -7.44 9.70 -10.31
N LEU A 79 -7.97 8.89 -9.40
CA LEU A 79 -7.45 7.58 -9.04
C LEU A 79 -8.59 6.57 -9.06
N ALA A 80 -8.40 5.47 -9.75
CA ALA A 80 -9.31 4.33 -9.68
C ALA A 80 -8.52 3.06 -9.43
N LEU A 81 -8.99 2.26 -8.48
CA LEU A 81 -8.39 0.98 -8.10
C LEU A 81 -9.48 -0.09 -8.14
N GLY A 82 -9.11 -1.30 -8.53
CA GLY A 82 -10.01 -2.45 -8.58
C GLY A 82 -9.29 -3.72 -8.17
N VAL A 83 -9.94 -4.53 -7.34
CA VAL A 83 -9.50 -5.87 -6.95
C VAL A 83 -10.68 -6.82 -7.06
N PHE A 84 -10.46 -8.02 -7.58
CA PHE A 84 -11.44 -9.09 -7.55
C PHE A 84 -10.78 -10.44 -7.28
N HIS A 85 -11.50 -11.28 -6.56
CA HIS A 85 -11.07 -12.60 -6.14
C HIS A 85 -11.93 -13.70 -6.78
N ALA A 86 -11.42 -14.94 -6.78
CA ALA A 86 -12.18 -16.14 -7.06
C ALA A 86 -12.93 -16.61 -5.81
N ALA A 87 -13.85 -17.56 -5.97
CA ALA A 87 -14.67 -18.08 -4.87
C ALA A 87 -13.85 -18.73 -3.72
N ASP A 88 -12.61 -19.15 -3.99
CA ASP A 88 -11.67 -19.68 -3.00
C ASP A 88 -10.88 -18.59 -2.25
N GLY A 89 -11.19 -17.31 -2.49
CA GLY A 89 -10.53 -16.16 -1.89
C GLY A 89 -9.22 -15.76 -2.58
N SER A 90 -8.74 -16.49 -3.59
CA SER A 90 -7.54 -16.13 -4.33
C SER A 90 -7.77 -14.88 -5.18
N ILE A 91 -6.80 -13.96 -5.22
CA ILE A 91 -6.90 -12.76 -6.05
C ILE A 91 -6.75 -13.15 -7.52
N ARG A 92 -7.74 -12.76 -8.34
CA ARG A 92 -7.76 -13.01 -9.79
C ARG A 92 -7.28 -11.82 -10.60
N GLY A 93 -7.44 -10.62 -10.07
CA GLY A 93 -6.91 -9.40 -10.66
C GLY A 93 -6.92 -8.25 -9.67
N ALA A 94 -5.89 -7.42 -9.76
CA ALA A 94 -5.74 -6.19 -9.00
C ALA A 94 -5.03 -5.16 -9.88
N GLY A 95 -5.54 -3.94 -9.94
CA GLY A 95 -5.00 -2.91 -10.83
C GLY A 95 -5.74 -1.59 -10.72
N GLY A 96 -5.35 -0.64 -11.55
CA GLY A 96 -5.89 0.70 -11.52
C GLY A 96 -5.03 1.71 -12.26
N PHE A 97 -5.43 2.97 -12.18
CA PHE A 97 -4.72 4.08 -12.79
C PHE A 97 -4.72 5.29 -11.85
N LEU A 98 -3.66 6.09 -11.95
CA LEU A 98 -3.56 7.43 -11.39
C LEU A 98 -3.28 8.38 -12.54
N VAL A 99 -4.12 9.40 -12.71
CA VAL A 99 -3.86 10.53 -13.61
C VAL A 99 -3.80 11.81 -12.82
N GLN A 100 -2.81 12.64 -13.09
CA GLN A 100 -2.57 13.90 -12.37
C GLN A 100 -2.38 15.03 -13.37
N ALA A 101 -3.06 16.15 -13.14
CA ALA A 101 -2.76 17.38 -13.86
C ALA A 101 -1.44 17.96 -13.34
N LEU A 102 -0.50 18.22 -14.25
CA LEU A 102 0.75 18.90 -13.93
C LEU A 102 0.53 20.43 -13.93
N PRO A 103 1.45 21.20 -13.33
CA PRO A 103 1.48 22.64 -13.54
C PRO A 103 1.46 22.94 -15.05
N ASP A 104 0.69 23.96 -15.42
CA ASP A 104 0.53 24.43 -16.80
C ASP A 104 -0.24 23.49 -17.76
N ALA A 105 -0.90 22.44 -17.24
CA ALA A 105 -1.85 21.68 -18.04
C ALA A 105 -3.03 22.58 -18.46
N ASP A 106 -3.40 22.54 -19.73
CA ASP A 106 -4.49 23.35 -20.25
C ASP A 106 -5.86 22.84 -19.76
N ASP A 107 -6.77 23.78 -19.47
CA ASP A 107 -8.10 23.48 -18.94
C ASP A 107 -8.91 22.55 -19.85
N GLU A 108 -8.70 22.64 -21.18
CA GLU A 108 -9.37 21.80 -22.17
C GLU A 108 -8.93 20.33 -22.03
N THR A 109 -7.64 20.07 -21.93
CA THR A 109 -7.06 18.74 -21.70
C THR A 109 -7.52 18.17 -20.36
N VAL A 110 -7.52 18.98 -19.29
CA VAL A 110 -7.99 18.54 -17.97
C VAL A 110 -9.47 18.16 -18.02
N ALA A 111 -10.32 19.00 -18.60
CA ALA A 111 -11.75 18.72 -18.75
C ALA A 111 -12.03 17.49 -19.62
N ARG A 112 -11.23 17.29 -20.67
CA ARG A 112 -11.30 16.10 -21.54
C ARG A 112 -11.00 14.82 -20.76
N VAL A 113 -9.90 14.80 -20.01
CA VAL A 113 -9.51 13.65 -19.19
C VAL A 113 -10.55 13.38 -18.10
N ASP A 114 -11.06 14.41 -17.42
CA ASP A 114 -12.13 14.26 -16.41
C ASP A 114 -13.39 13.62 -17.03
N THR A 115 -13.81 14.08 -18.22
CA THR A 115 -14.94 13.51 -18.95
C THR A 115 -14.71 12.04 -19.28
N VAL A 116 -13.52 11.69 -19.78
CA VAL A 116 -13.15 10.30 -20.09
C VAL A 116 -13.21 9.45 -18.83
N VAL A 117 -12.52 9.86 -17.76
CA VAL A 117 -12.45 9.13 -16.48
C VAL A 117 -13.83 8.89 -15.88
N ARG A 118 -14.74 9.88 -15.90
CA ARG A 118 -16.12 9.73 -15.41
C ARG A 118 -16.96 8.77 -16.23
N GLY A 119 -16.64 8.61 -17.52
CA GLY A 119 -17.32 7.71 -18.43
C GLY A 119 -16.80 6.27 -18.42
N LEU A 120 -15.70 5.99 -17.71
CA LEU A 120 -15.12 4.65 -17.68
C LEU A 120 -15.97 3.69 -16.87
N PRO A 121 -16.08 2.41 -17.31
CA PRO A 121 -16.60 1.38 -16.44
C PRO A 121 -15.64 1.16 -15.25
N PRO A 122 -16.11 0.50 -14.18
CA PRO A 122 -15.30 0.11 -13.05
C PRO A 122 -14.02 -0.61 -13.48
N VAL A 123 -12.89 -0.27 -12.85
CA VAL A 123 -11.58 -0.89 -13.15
C VAL A 123 -11.63 -2.42 -13.07
N THR A 124 -12.41 -2.98 -12.14
CA THR A 124 -12.58 -4.43 -12.01
C THR A 124 -13.20 -5.09 -13.25
N GLU A 125 -14.04 -4.38 -14.00
CA GLU A 125 -14.62 -4.87 -15.25
C GLU A 125 -13.57 -4.83 -16.38
N LEU A 126 -12.84 -3.71 -16.50
CA LEU A 126 -11.73 -3.58 -17.45
C LEU A 126 -10.66 -4.67 -17.24
N LEU A 127 -10.29 -4.94 -15.98
CA LEU A 127 -9.33 -6.00 -15.66
C LEU A 127 -9.86 -7.40 -15.99
N ARG A 128 -11.18 -7.63 -15.90
CA ARG A 128 -11.80 -8.92 -16.27
C ARG A 128 -11.85 -9.14 -17.77
N GLU A 129 -11.93 -8.06 -18.54
CA GLU A 129 -11.79 -8.08 -20.00
C GLU A 129 -10.34 -8.29 -20.46
N GLY A 130 -9.38 -8.30 -19.51
CA GLY A 130 -7.98 -8.60 -19.76
C GLY A 130 -7.13 -7.37 -20.10
N LEU A 131 -7.64 -6.16 -19.88
CA LEU A 131 -6.88 -4.94 -20.11
C LEU A 131 -5.70 -4.84 -19.15
N ASP A 132 -4.54 -4.51 -19.70
CA ASP A 132 -3.31 -4.27 -18.94
C ASP A 132 -3.11 -2.78 -18.60
N ALA A 133 -1.97 -2.45 -17.97
CA ALA A 133 -1.64 -1.07 -17.61
C ALA A 133 -1.52 -0.13 -18.83
N ALA A 134 -1.03 -0.63 -19.96
CA ALA A 134 -0.91 0.15 -21.19
C ALA A 134 -2.28 0.40 -21.82
N ASP A 135 -3.17 -0.59 -21.81
CA ASP A 135 -4.57 -0.44 -22.23
C ASP A 135 -5.31 0.59 -21.39
N LEU A 136 -5.21 0.49 -20.06
CA LEU A 136 -5.81 1.46 -19.14
C LEU A 136 -5.27 2.87 -19.39
N THR A 137 -3.97 3.01 -19.63
CA THR A 137 -3.34 4.30 -19.94
C THR A 137 -3.89 4.90 -21.25
N ARG A 138 -3.98 4.09 -22.31
CA ARG A 138 -4.56 4.51 -23.61
C ARG A 138 -6.00 4.99 -23.46
N LEU A 139 -6.78 4.27 -22.66
CA LEU A 139 -8.19 4.53 -22.45
C LEU A 139 -8.40 5.79 -21.61
N VAL A 140 -7.64 6.00 -20.52
CA VAL A 140 -7.71 7.21 -19.69
C VAL A 140 -7.25 8.47 -20.44
N LEU A 141 -6.26 8.33 -21.32
CA LEU A 141 -5.69 9.45 -22.11
C LEU A 141 -6.24 9.51 -23.55
N ALA A 142 -7.44 8.94 -23.76
CA ALA A 142 -8.06 8.92 -25.08
C ALA A 142 -8.31 10.34 -25.61
N GLY A 143 -7.71 10.67 -26.75
CA GLY A 143 -7.88 11.94 -27.43
C GLY A 143 -6.97 13.09 -26.98
N VAL A 144 -6.11 12.88 -25.97
CA VAL A 144 -5.09 13.87 -25.55
C VAL A 144 -3.66 13.46 -25.95
N GLY A 145 -3.49 12.20 -26.36
CA GLY A 145 -2.19 11.63 -26.71
C GLY A 145 -1.39 11.21 -25.47
N HIS A 146 -0.47 10.26 -25.63
CA HIS A 146 0.41 9.81 -24.55
C HIS A 146 1.75 9.36 -25.09
N ARG A 147 2.76 9.36 -24.21
CA ARG A 147 4.09 8.80 -24.47
C ARG A 147 4.51 7.98 -23.27
N GLU A 148 4.83 6.71 -23.49
CA GLU A 148 5.41 5.87 -22.45
C GLU A 148 6.83 6.36 -22.12
N LEU A 149 7.07 6.61 -20.84
CA LEU A 149 8.39 7.03 -20.34
C LEU A 149 9.14 5.88 -19.66
N HIS A 150 8.41 5.02 -18.97
CA HIS A 150 8.96 3.93 -18.18
C HIS A 150 7.90 2.86 -17.95
N ALA A 151 8.33 1.60 -17.97
CA ALA A 151 7.54 0.44 -17.58
C ALA A 151 8.33 -0.39 -16.56
N ALA A 152 7.64 -0.82 -15.50
CA ALA A 152 8.17 -1.73 -14.50
C ALA A 152 7.05 -2.62 -13.96
N THR A 153 7.40 -3.83 -13.54
CA THR A 153 6.48 -4.75 -12.91
C THR A 153 6.57 -4.58 -11.39
N PRO A 154 5.51 -4.09 -10.71
CA PRO A 154 5.53 -4.00 -9.27
C PRO A 154 5.50 -5.41 -8.66
N GLY A 155 6.13 -5.56 -7.49
CA GLY A 155 6.26 -6.86 -6.84
C GLY A 155 6.29 -6.76 -5.33
N PHE A 156 5.76 -7.78 -4.66
CA PHE A 156 5.89 -7.89 -3.23
C PHE A 156 7.36 -8.10 -2.85
N HIS A 157 7.86 -7.36 -1.86
CA HIS A 157 9.20 -7.55 -1.33
C HIS A 157 9.26 -7.15 0.14
N CYS A 158 9.66 -8.11 0.98
CA CYS A 158 9.96 -7.87 2.38
C CYS A 158 11.46 -8.09 2.63
N PRO A 159 12.21 -7.05 3.03
CA PRO A 159 13.62 -7.18 3.36
C PRO A 159 13.86 -7.72 4.78
N CYS A 160 12.88 -8.38 5.42
CA CYS A 160 13.11 -8.94 6.75
C CYS A 160 14.19 -10.03 6.68
N THR A 161 15.05 -10.03 7.68
CA THR A 161 16.03 -11.09 7.89
C THR A 161 16.04 -11.40 9.37
N ARG A 162 16.59 -12.56 9.73
CA ARG A 162 16.71 -12.98 11.12
C ARG A 162 17.46 -11.95 11.97
N GLU A 163 18.54 -11.39 11.43
CA GLU A 163 19.36 -10.36 12.09
C GLU A 163 18.53 -9.10 12.36
N ARG A 164 17.70 -8.67 11.40
CA ARG A 164 16.83 -7.49 11.58
C ARG A 164 15.76 -7.72 12.65
N VAL A 165 15.24 -8.94 12.75
CA VAL A 165 14.29 -9.31 13.81
C VAL A 165 14.99 -9.29 15.17
N LEU A 166 16.16 -9.91 15.29
CA LEU A 166 16.96 -9.87 16.52
C LEU A 166 17.30 -8.44 16.96
N GLN A 167 17.70 -7.57 16.03
CA GLN A 167 17.98 -6.17 16.32
C GLN A 167 16.74 -5.41 16.83
N ALA A 168 15.54 -5.75 16.33
CA ALA A 168 14.31 -5.16 16.84
C ALA A 168 14.00 -5.63 18.28
N MET A 169 14.42 -6.84 18.68
CA MET A 169 14.22 -7.35 20.03
C MET A 169 15.02 -6.61 21.09
N VAL A 170 16.12 -5.95 20.71
CA VAL A 170 16.90 -5.08 21.62
C VAL A 170 15.99 -4.00 22.25
N LEU A 171 14.91 -3.59 21.56
CA LEU A 171 13.94 -2.61 22.04
C LEU A 171 13.08 -3.08 23.22
N LEU A 172 12.99 -4.38 23.49
CA LEU A 172 12.31 -4.93 24.68
C LEU A 172 13.07 -4.54 25.98
N GLY A 173 14.34 -4.20 25.85
CA GLY A 173 15.18 -3.86 26.99
C GLY A 173 15.74 -5.09 27.71
N ARG A 174 16.71 -4.82 28.58
CA ARG A 174 17.59 -5.85 29.17
C ARG A 174 16.85 -6.83 30.07
N ASP A 175 15.95 -6.34 30.89
CA ASP A 175 15.30 -7.16 31.92
C ASP A 175 14.35 -8.18 31.30
N GLU A 176 13.64 -7.79 30.24
CA GLU A 176 12.73 -8.66 29.49
C GLU A 176 13.51 -9.73 28.71
N LEU A 177 14.60 -9.35 28.02
CA LEU A 177 15.48 -10.31 27.33
C LEU A 177 16.09 -11.33 28.30
N ARG A 178 16.53 -10.92 29.50
CA ARG A 178 17.06 -11.84 30.52
C ARG A 178 16.00 -12.71 31.15
N ALA A 179 14.76 -12.25 31.25
CA ALA A 179 13.66 -13.06 31.74
C ALA A 179 13.36 -14.18 30.74
N LEU A 180 13.29 -13.85 29.45
CA LEU A 180 13.11 -14.82 28.35
C LEU A 180 14.27 -15.81 28.25
N GLN A 181 15.51 -15.36 28.42
CA GLN A 181 16.66 -16.27 28.43
C GLN A 181 16.59 -17.27 29.60
N ARG A 182 16.18 -16.80 30.80
CA ARG A 182 16.11 -17.65 32.00
C ARG A 182 14.98 -18.68 31.96
N SER A 183 13.90 -18.44 31.21
CA SER A 183 12.87 -19.46 31.02
C SER A 183 13.38 -20.63 30.16
N GLY A 184 14.43 -20.40 29.35
CA GLY A 184 14.97 -21.40 28.43
C GLY A 184 14.05 -21.70 27.24
N GLU A 185 12.98 -20.92 27.07
CA GLU A 185 11.99 -21.11 26.02
C GLU A 185 12.43 -20.39 24.74
N SER A 186 12.23 -21.03 23.59
CA SER A 186 12.39 -20.37 22.30
C SER A 186 11.22 -19.41 22.06
N LEU A 187 11.51 -18.20 21.60
CA LEU A 187 10.50 -17.23 21.21
C LEU A 187 10.13 -17.40 19.74
N GLU A 188 8.84 -17.49 19.44
CA GLU A 188 8.34 -17.38 18.07
C GLU A 188 7.87 -15.95 17.79
N THR A 189 8.35 -15.36 16.70
CA THR A 189 7.90 -14.05 16.22
C THR A 189 7.65 -14.07 14.72
N HIS A 190 6.70 -13.25 14.28
CA HIS A 190 6.29 -13.17 12.88
C HIS A 190 6.61 -11.79 12.32
N CYS A 191 7.17 -11.74 11.11
CA CYS A 191 7.27 -10.47 10.41
C CYS A 191 5.86 -9.97 10.06
N ARG A 192 5.45 -8.81 10.60
CA ARG A 192 4.13 -8.22 10.32
C ARG A 192 3.85 -7.95 8.83
N PHE A 193 4.88 -7.86 7.99
CA PHE A 193 4.72 -7.57 6.55
C PHE A 193 4.59 -8.80 5.67
N CYS A 194 5.37 -9.86 5.92
CA CYS A 194 5.37 -11.07 5.07
C CYS A 194 4.90 -12.33 5.80
N ALA A 195 4.55 -12.23 7.09
CA ALA A 195 4.19 -13.33 7.98
C ALA A 195 5.26 -14.42 8.17
N GLU A 196 6.49 -14.21 7.67
CA GLU A 196 7.63 -15.11 7.87
C GLU A 196 7.85 -15.37 9.37
N ARG A 197 8.08 -16.65 9.70
CA ARG A 197 8.21 -17.15 11.07
C ARG A 197 9.68 -17.18 11.47
N TYR A 198 10.00 -16.58 12.59
CA TYR A 198 11.34 -16.60 13.17
C TYR A 198 11.26 -17.23 14.55
N GLN A 199 11.91 -18.38 14.71
CA GLN A 199 12.12 -19.02 16.00
C GLN A 199 13.48 -18.58 16.54
N ILE A 200 13.50 -18.06 17.76
CA ILE A 200 14.67 -17.46 18.40
C ILE A 200 14.97 -18.20 19.68
N ASP A 201 16.15 -18.79 19.74
CA ASP A 201 16.56 -19.62 20.85
C ASP A 201 17.11 -18.77 22.00
N ALA A 202 17.06 -19.30 23.22
CA ALA A 202 17.46 -18.57 24.43
C ALA A 202 18.92 -18.08 24.38
N ASP A 203 19.82 -18.85 23.76
CA ASP A 203 21.23 -18.48 23.61
C ASP A 203 21.41 -17.22 22.76
N GLU A 204 20.59 -17.05 21.73
CA GLU A 204 20.64 -15.88 20.85
C GLU A 204 20.08 -14.64 21.53
N LEU A 205 19.10 -14.80 22.43
CA LEU A 205 18.61 -13.71 23.27
C LEU A 205 19.69 -13.23 24.25
N GLY A 206 20.50 -14.15 24.78
CA GLY A 206 21.63 -13.84 25.64
C GLY A 206 22.68 -12.98 24.94
N ALA A 207 22.98 -13.29 23.68
CA ALA A 207 23.94 -12.54 22.86
C ALA A 207 23.49 -11.11 22.51
N LEU A 208 22.19 -10.79 22.65
CA LEU A 208 21.65 -9.44 22.44
C LEU A 208 21.74 -8.56 23.70
N SER A 209 22.07 -9.12 24.86
CA SER A 209 22.25 -8.33 26.08
C SER A 209 23.56 -7.53 25.96
N PRO A 210 23.56 -6.20 26.15
CA PRO A 210 24.71 -5.32 25.92
C PRO A 210 25.92 -5.53 26.87
N ASP A 211 25.95 -6.63 27.65
CA ASP A 211 27.07 -7.03 28.51
C ASP A 211 27.79 -8.31 28.01
N ALA A 212 27.51 -8.76 26.78
CA ALA A 212 28.20 -9.87 26.12
C ALA A 212 29.50 -9.43 25.43
#